data_AF-A0A327H0I4-F1
#
_entry.id   AF-A0A327H0I4-F1
#
_cell.length_a   1.000
_cell.length_b   1.000
_cell.length_c   1.000
_cell.angle_alpha   90.00
_cell.angle_beta   90.00
_cell.angle_gamma   90.00
#
_symmetry.space_group_name_H-M   'P 1'
#
loop_
_entity.id
_entity.type
_entity.pdbx_description
1 polymer ?
#
loop_
_entity_poly.entity_id
_entity_poly.type
_entity_poly.pdbx_seq_one_letter_code
_entity_poly.pdbx_strand_id
1 'polypeptide(L)'
;MRRIAIVPARANILGEYTDHRGGLSLPFATQHRLTLTASEREHGFTGNGDIVSLWKAAGGWPADLELESKIPIGAGMSSSAALCVALALCINGKRSHMETCLEAQRIEHEFLGTPCGLLDPIAITHSSEKHAIIIDFSDLSVTPFRIPEEWKFKIIDTGVRRHLKDTSYGLSNVAEDVWKKHVAEESKRVREAISCDPYQLGKSLNQSHFSLSCRIGVSTPEIDQLVEKVQTTKGVLGARLMGGGFGGMILAIVENNIEVPGTTIVPSESAILQEFV
;
A
#
# COMPACT_ATOMS: atom_id res chain seq x y z
N MET A 1 -20.61 -17.87 -16.01
CA MET A 1 -20.14 -17.32 -14.71
C MET A 1 -19.84 -15.83 -14.82
N ARG A 2 -20.11 -15.05 -13.76
CA ARG A 2 -19.66 -13.66 -13.61
C ARG A 2 -19.04 -13.45 -12.23
N ARG A 3 -17.92 -12.74 -12.15
CA ARG A 3 -17.24 -12.37 -10.91
C ARG A 3 -16.99 -10.89 -10.83
N ILE A 4 -17.17 -10.32 -9.64
CA ILE A 4 -16.93 -8.91 -9.35
C ILE A 4 -16.03 -8.83 -8.12
N ALA A 5 -14.80 -8.36 -8.31
CA ALA A 5 -13.87 -8.08 -7.22
C ALA A 5 -13.87 -6.58 -6.91
N ILE A 6 -14.20 -6.23 -5.67
CA ILE A 6 -14.19 -4.86 -5.15
C ILE A 6 -13.02 -4.75 -4.17
N VAL A 7 -11.96 -4.06 -4.58
CA VAL A 7 -10.66 -4.10 -3.90
C VAL A 7 -10.23 -2.71 -3.45
N PRO A 8 -9.95 -2.51 -2.15
CA PRO A 8 -9.48 -1.23 -1.64
C PRO A 8 -8.02 -0.95 -2.01
N ALA A 9 -7.66 0.32 -2.05
CA ALA A 9 -6.28 0.78 -1.90
C ALA A 9 -5.80 0.58 -0.47
N ARG A 10 -4.51 0.83 -0.21
CA ARG A 10 -3.93 0.76 1.15
C ARG A 10 -3.07 1.96 1.48
N ALA A 11 -2.96 2.23 2.77
CA ALA A 11 -1.96 3.13 3.33
C ALA A 11 -1.10 2.38 4.36
N ASN A 12 0.18 2.73 4.45
CA ASN A 12 1.10 2.17 5.43
C ASN A 12 1.45 3.25 6.47
N ILE A 13 1.10 3.04 7.74
CA ILE A 13 1.36 4.03 8.79
C ILE A 13 2.86 4.06 9.11
N LEU A 14 3.46 2.90 9.37
CA LEU A 14 4.87 2.73 9.76
C LEU A 14 5.39 1.38 9.26
N GLY A 15 6.72 1.24 9.16
CA GLY A 15 7.33 -0.01 8.69
C GLY A 15 7.38 -0.09 7.18
N GLU A 16 8.09 0.86 6.56
CA GLU A 16 8.39 0.81 5.13
C GLU A 16 9.70 0.06 4.90
N TYR A 17 9.83 -0.66 3.78
CA TYR A 17 11.01 -1.49 3.47
C TYR A 17 11.35 -2.56 4.52
N THR A 18 10.38 -2.98 5.32
CA THR A 18 10.51 -4.06 6.30
C THR A 18 10.02 -5.42 5.78
N ASP A 19 9.18 -5.41 4.74
CA ASP A 19 8.48 -6.55 4.15
C ASP A 19 9.41 -7.61 3.55
N HIS A 20 10.45 -7.18 2.85
CA HIS A 20 11.46 -8.06 2.29
C HIS A 20 12.51 -8.55 3.30
N ARG A 21 12.44 -8.07 4.55
CA ARG A 21 13.51 -8.23 5.55
C ARG A 21 13.01 -8.75 6.89
N GLY A 22 11.80 -9.31 6.94
CA GLY A 22 11.25 -9.93 8.15
C GLY A 22 10.95 -8.96 9.29
N GLY A 23 10.76 -7.67 8.99
CA GLY A 23 10.39 -6.67 9.99
C GLY A 23 8.88 -6.60 10.23
N LEU A 24 8.43 -5.51 10.86
CA LEU A 24 7.02 -5.23 11.07
C LEU A 24 6.52 -4.10 10.17
N SER A 25 5.23 -4.11 9.84
CA SER A 25 4.52 -2.97 9.26
C SER A 25 3.15 -2.76 9.91
N LEU A 26 2.61 -1.54 9.78
CA LEU A 26 1.30 -1.16 10.29
C LEU A 26 0.41 -0.53 9.19
N PRO A 27 -0.04 -1.29 8.18
CA PRO A 27 -0.92 -0.77 7.14
C PRO A 27 -2.41 -0.92 7.46
N PHE A 28 -3.25 -0.26 6.67
CA PHE A 28 -4.70 -0.47 6.61
C PHE A 28 -5.23 -0.26 5.18
N ALA A 29 -6.35 -0.91 4.86
CA ALA A 29 -7.10 -0.67 3.62
C ALA A 29 -7.87 0.65 3.69
N THR A 30 -7.74 1.50 2.68
CA THR A 30 -8.43 2.80 2.60
C THR A 30 -9.78 2.69 1.90
N GLN A 31 -10.63 3.70 2.07
CA GLN A 31 -11.95 3.76 1.46
C GLN A 31 -11.97 3.84 -0.08
N HIS A 32 -10.83 4.14 -0.72
CA HIS A 32 -10.75 4.22 -2.19
C HIS A 32 -10.67 2.81 -2.76
N ARG A 33 -11.48 2.51 -3.77
CA ARG A 33 -11.61 1.15 -4.31
C ARG A 33 -11.49 1.13 -5.83
N LEU A 34 -11.02 0.00 -6.34
CA LEU A 34 -11.28 -0.42 -7.71
C LEU A 34 -12.30 -1.57 -7.74
N THR A 35 -12.97 -1.71 -8.86
CA THR A 35 -13.89 -2.80 -9.15
C THR A 35 -13.48 -3.43 -10.47
N LEU A 36 -13.15 -4.72 -10.45
CA LEU A 36 -12.95 -5.53 -11.64
C LEU A 36 -14.14 -6.46 -11.80
N THR A 37 -14.84 -6.34 -12.93
CA THR A 37 -15.87 -7.30 -13.34
C THR A 37 -15.31 -8.17 -14.46
N ALA A 38 -15.46 -9.48 -14.30
CA ALA A 38 -15.16 -10.46 -15.32
C ALA A 38 -16.42 -11.30 -15.60
N SER A 39 -16.89 -11.31 -16.84
CA SER A 39 -18.04 -12.11 -17.29
C SER A 39 -17.57 -13.14 -18.31
N GLU A 40 -17.88 -14.41 -18.07
CA GLU A 40 -17.43 -15.54 -18.88
C GLU A 40 -17.97 -15.49 -20.30
N ARG A 41 -17.11 -15.85 -21.24
CA ARG A 41 -17.40 -16.00 -22.66
C ARG A 41 -17.07 -17.41 -23.10
N GLU A 42 -17.69 -17.85 -24.19
CA GLU A 42 -17.29 -19.09 -24.87
C GLU A 42 -15.86 -18.95 -25.43
N HIS A 43 -15.57 -17.83 -26.09
CA HIS A 43 -14.27 -17.56 -26.72
C HIS A 43 -13.86 -16.09 -26.66
N GLY A 44 -12.54 -15.87 -26.69
CA GLY A 44 -11.91 -14.56 -26.80
C GLY A 44 -12.03 -13.71 -25.53
N PHE A 45 -11.64 -12.44 -25.67
CA PHE A 45 -11.59 -11.49 -24.56
C PHE A 45 -12.02 -10.11 -25.05
N THR A 46 -12.79 -9.38 -24.25
CA THR A 46 -13.11 -7.98 -24.52
C THR A 46 -12.85 -7.12 -23.27
N GLY A 47 -12.65 -5.81 -23.47
CA GLY A 47 -12.33 -4.87 -22.40
C GLY A 47 -11.17 -3.94 -22.78
N ASN A 48 -10.70 -3.17 -21.80
CA ASN A 48 -9.50 -2.35 -21.97
C ASN A 48 -8.28 -3.24 -22.31
N GLY A 49 -7.48 -2.84 -23.30
CA GLY A 49 -6.37 -3.64 -23.82
C GLY A 49 -5.31 -4.01 -22.79
N ASP A 50 -4.99 -3.11 -21.86
CA ASP A 50 -4.01 -3.37 -20.80
C ASP A 50 -4.55 -4.41 -19.81
N ILE A 51 -5.83 -4.30 -19.46
CA ILE A 51 -6.51 -5.24 -18.55
C ILE A 51 -6.67 -6.62 -19.19
N VAL A 52 -7.02 -6.68 -20.47
CA VAL A 52 -7.08 -7.95 -21.21
C VAL A 52 -5.70 -8.62 -21.27
N SER A 53 -4.64 -7.83 -21.46
CA SER A 53 -3.27 -8.35 -21.48
C SER A 53 -2.85 -8.92 -20.13
N LEU A 54 -3.12 -8.18 -19.05
CA LEU A 54 -2.90 -8.61 -17.66
C LEU A 54 -3.69 -9.87 -17.30
N TRP A 55 -4.97 -9.90 -17.66
CA TRP A 55 -5.86 -11.04 -17.41
C TRP A 55 -5.34 -12.31 -18.08
N LYS A 56 -4.92 -12.21 -19.36
CA LYS A 56 -4.33 -13.34 -20.09
C LYS A 56 -3.02 -13.80 -19.46
N ALA A 57 -2.13 -12.87 -19.11
CA ALA A 57 -0.85 -13.18 -18.48
C ALA A 57 -1.05 -13.90 -17.14
N ALA A 58 -2.06 -13.50 -16.37
CA ALA A 58 -2.44 -14.13 -15.12
C ALA A 58 -3.16 -15.50 -15.28
N GLY A 59 -3.38 -15.98 -16.51
CA GLY A 59 -4.04 -17.27 -16.77
C GLY A 59 -5.58 -17.21 -16.72
N GLY A 60 -6.16 -16.05 -16.96
CA GLY A 60 -7.60 -15.85 -16.96
C GLY A 60 -8.33 -16.54 -18.12
N TRP A 61 -9.56 -16.98 -17.85
CA TRP A 61 -10.47 -17.62 -18.80
C TRP A 61 -11.07 -16.59 -19.80
N PRO A 62 -11.60 -17.02 -20.97
CA PRO A 62 -12.23 -16.12 -21.94
C PRO A 62 -13.32 -15.23 -21.31
N ALA A 63 -13.14 -13.91 -21.33
CA ALA A 63 -13.94 -13.00 -20.50
C ALA A 63 -14.23 -11.64 -21.15
N ASP A 64 -15.38 -11.05 -20.83
CA ASP A 64 -15.63 -9.62 -20.91
C ASP A 64 -15.15 -8.96 -19.62
N LEU A 65 -14.25 -7.99 -19.73
CA LEU A 65 -13.56 -7.36 -18.62
C LEU A 65 -13.89 -5.86 -18.52
N GLU A 66 -14.37 -5.45 -17.35
CA GLU A 66 -14.65 -4.06 -17.03
C GLU A 66 -13.90 -3.65 -15.76
N LEU A 67 -13.18 -2.53 -15.83
CA LEU A 67 -12.45 -1.97 -14.70
C LEU A 67 -12.95 -0.55 -14.42
N GLU A 68 -13.43 -0.33 -13.21
CA GLU A 68 -13.69 1.01 -12.66
C GLU A 68 -12.73 1.24 -11.49
N SER A 69 -12.05 2.38 -11.43
CA SER A 69 -11.19 2.73 -10.30
C SER A 69 -11.49 4.12 -9.78
N LYS A 70 -11.72 4.21 -8.47
CA LYS A 70 -11.76 5.46 -7.70
C LYS A 70 -10.49 5.64 -6.86
N ILE A 71 -9.47 4.83 -7.11
CA ILE A 71 -8.13 4.99 -6.53
C ILE A 71 -7.39 6.01 -7.39
N PRO A 72 -6.94 7.15 -6.83
CA PRO A 72 -6.13 8.12 -7.55
C PRO A 72 -4.90 7.47 -8.20
N ILE A 73 -4.80 7.59 -9.54
CA ILE A 73 -3.77 6.96 -10.35
C ILE A 73 -2.42 7.65 -10.11
N GLY A 74 -1.35 6.86 -9.97
CA GLY A 74 0.02 7.37 -9.77
C GLY A 74 0.30 7.93 -8.37
N ALA A 75 -0.64 7.77 -7.44
CA ALA A 75 -0.63 8.37 -6.12
C ALA A 75 -0.19 7.37 -5.01
N GLY A 76 0.82 6.52 -5.23
CA GLY A 76 1.45 5.69 -4.17
C GLY A 76 0.56 4.78 -3.30
N MET A 77 -0.72 4.63 -3.63
CA MET A 77 -1.77 3.96 -2.84
C MET A 77 -1.99 2.49 -3.19
N SER A 78 -1.01 1.86 -3.84
CA SER A 78 -1.09 0.47 -4.33
C SER A 78 -2.19 0.20 -5.35
N SER A 79 -2.37 1.09 -6.32
CA SER A 79 -3.28 0.79 -7.43
C SER A 79 -2.87 -0.49 -8.20
N SER A 80 -1.57 -0.81 -8.28
CA SER A 80 -1.09 -2.05 -8.90
C SER A 80 -1.43 -3.29 -8.08
N ALA A 81 -1.09 -3.30 -6.79
CA ALA A 81 -1.37 -4.44 -5.93
C ALA A 81 -2.88 -4.70 -5.80
N ALA A 82 -3.69 -3.64 -5.71
CA ALA A 82 -5.14 -3.77 -5.67
C ALA A 82 -5.68 -4.36 -6.98
N LEU A 83 -5.14 -4.00 -8.13
CA LEU A 83 -5.47 -4.64 -9.40
C LEU A 83 -5.03 -6.11 -9.42
N CYS A 84 -3.83 -6.44 -8.93
CA CYS A 84 -3.34 -7.82 -8.86
C CYS A 84 -4.21 -8.69 -7.94
N VAL A 85 -4.65 -8.17 -6.80
CA VAL A 85 -5.62 -8.84 -5.91
C VAL A 85 -6.96 -9.03 -6.61
N ALA A 86 -7.44 -8.03 -7.36
CA ALA A 86 -8.70 -8.15 -8.11
C ALA A 86 -8.62 -9.23 -9.21
N LEU A 87 -7.50 -9.29 -9.94
CA LEU A 87 -7.21 -10.33 -10.92
C LEU A 87 -7.20 -11.72 -10.27
N ALA A 88 -6.44 -11.90 -9.18
CA ALA A 88 -6.37 -13.16 -8.44
C ALA A 88 -7.76 -13.62 -7.97
N LEU A 89 -8.56 -12.72 -7.37
CA LEU A 89 -9.92 -13.05 -6.92
C LEU A 89 -10.84 -13.45 -8.09
N CYS A 90 -10.85 -12.68 -9.17
CA CYS A 90 -11.74 -12.96 -10.31
C CYS A 90 -11.32 -14.22 -11.11
N ILE A 91 -10.02 -14.48 -11.26
CA ILE A 91 -9.53 -15.66 -11.99
C ILE A 91 -9.78 -16.92 -11.15
N ASN A 92 -9.44 -16.87 -9.87
CA ASN A 92 -9.34 -18.08 -9.05
C ASN A 92 -10.55 -18.36 -8.17
N GLY A 93 -11.45 -17.40 -7.99
CA GLY A 93 -12.58 -17.52 -7.08
C GLY A 93 -12.18 -17.35 -5.61
N LYS A 94 -13.07 -17.73 -4.70
CA LYS A 94 -12.85 -17.60 -3.27
C LYS A 94 -11.75 -18.57 -2.80
N ARG A 95 -10.68 -18.03 -2.24
CA ARG A 95 -9.55 -18.75 -1.61
C ARG A 95 -9.29 -18.20 -0.21
N SER A 96 -8.34 -18.79 0.51
CA SER A 96 -7.84 -18.13 1.73
C SER A 96 -7.18 -16.80 1.38
N HIS A 97 -7.18 -15.84 2.31
CA HIS A 97 -6.59 -14.52 2.05
C HIS A 97 -5.11 -14.62 1.66
N MET A 98 -4.34 -15.50 2.30
CA MET A 98 -2.91 -15.65 2.01
C MET A 98 -2.66 -16.27 0.62
N GLU A 99 -3.46 -17.24 0.18
CA GLU A 99 -3.37 -17.77 -1.19
C GLU A 99 -3.67 -16.67 -2.24
N THR A 100 -4.65 -15.80 -1.97
CA THR A 100 -4.90 -14.61 -2.81
C THR A 100 -3.71 -13.66 -2.80
N CYS A 101 -3.07 -13.42 -1.65
CA CYS A 101 -1.89 -12.55 -1.56
C CYS A 101 -0.71 -13.08 -2.39
N LEU A 102 -0.41 -14.38 -2.28
CA LEU A 102 0.68 -15.02 -3.01
C LEU A 102 0.42 -15.01 -4.53
N GLU A 103 -0.82 -15.24 -4.94
CA GLU A 103 -1.19 -15.17 -6.35
C GLU A 103 -1.11 -13.73 -6.89
N ALA A 104 -1.58 -12.74 -6.12
CA ALA A 104 -1.43 -11.33 -6.48
C ALA A 104 0.05 -10.93 -6.62
N GLN A 105 0.91 -11.40 -5.70
CA GLN A 105 2.35 -11.17 -5.77
C GLN A 105 2.97 -11.81 -7.02
N ARG A 106 2.60 -13.05 -7.36
CA ARG A 106 3.04 -13.74 -8.58
C ARG A 106 2.69 -12.92 -9.82
N ILE A 107 1.43 -12.48 -9.93
CA ILE A 107 0.94 -11.65 -11.05
C ILE A 107 1.74 -10.35 -11.14
N GLU A 108 2.01 -9.71 -10.00
CA GLU A 108 2.76 -8.46 -9.97
C GLU A 108 4.23 -8.64 -10.38
N HIS A 109 4.89 -9.72 -9.96
CA HIS A 109 6.25 -10.06 -10.40
C HIS A 109 6.34 -10.33 -11.90
N GLU A 110 5.38 -11.08 -12.45
CA GLU A 110 5.33 -11.38 -13.88
C GLU A 110 5.10 -10.13 -14.74
N PHE A 111 4.28 -9.19 -14.24
CA PHE A 111 3.92 -8.01 -15.01
C PHE A 111 4.87 -6.83 -14.83
N LEU A 112 5.20 -6.47 -13.58
CA LEU A 112 6.05 -5.31 -13.31
C LEU A 112 7.54 -5.64 -13.41
N GLY A 113 7.91 -6.92 -13.37
CA GLY A 113 9.31 -7.36 -13.44
C GLY A 113 10.16 -6.91 -12.24
N THR A 114 9.52 -6.40 -11.18
CA THR A 114 10.20 -5.96 -9.95
C THR A 114 9.75 -6.83 -8.78
N PRO A 115 10.68 -7.27 -7.91
CA PRO A 115 10.33 -7.99 -6.70
C PRO A 115 9.53 -7.07 -5.77
N CYS A 116 8.23 -7.35 -5.62
CA CYS A 116 7.35 -6.72 -4.63
C CYS A 116 7.13 -7.65 -3.43
N GLY A 117 6.97 -7.08 -2.25
CA GLY A 117 6.72 -7.81 -1.01
C GLY A 117 5.23 -8.10 -0.81
N LEU A 118 4.89 -8.63 0.36
CA LEU A 118 3.51 -9.01 0.69
C LEU A 118 2.73 -7.93 1.45
N LEU A 119 3.34 -6.78 1.74
CA LEU A 119 2.70 -5.68 2.49
C LEU A 119 1.37 -5.29 1.86
N ASP A 120 1.39 -4.96 0.57
CA ASP A 120 0.22 -4.41 -0.11
C ASP A 120 -0.92 -5.45 -0.21
N PRO A 121 -0.68 -6.69 -0.73
CA PRO A 121 -1.75 -7.67 -0.78
C PRO A 121 -2.30 -8.05 0.60
N ILE A 122 -1.45 -8.18 1.63
CA ILE A 122 -1.91 -8.51 2.99
C ILE A 122 -2.77 -7.38 3.55
N ALA A 123 -2.35 -6.11 3.41
CA ALA A 123 -3.13 -4.95 3.84
C ALA A 123 -4.52 -4.93 3.19
N ILE A 124 -4.59 -5.25 1.91
CA ILE A 124 -5.82 -5.22 1.11
C ILE A 124 -6.79 -6.35 1.48
N THR A 125 -6.28 -7.55 1.78
CA THR A 125 -7.13 -8.74 2.03
C THR A 125 -7.46 -8.98 3.50
N HIS A 126 -6.64 -8.48 4.44
CA HIS A 126 -6.80 -8.76 5.89
C HIS A 126 -7.34 -7.59 6.72
N SER A 127 -7.57 -6.42 6.12
CA SER A 127 -8.11 -5.25 6.84
C SER A 127 -9.60 -5.39 7.20
N SER A 128 -10.04 -4.63 8.21
CA SER A 128 -11.44 -4.48 8.60
C SER A 128 -11.72 -3.02 8.99
N GLU A 129 -12.98 -2.61 9.03
CA GLU A 129 -13.36 -1.26 9.43
C GLU A 129 -12.72 -0.85 10.76
N LYS A 130 -12.22 0.40 10.81
CA LYS A 130 -11.58 1.02 11.99
C LYS A 130 -10.29 0.35 12.48
N HIS A 131 -9.77 -0.64 11.76
CA HIS A 131 -8.54 -1.33 12.14
C HIS A 131 -7.42 -1.12 11.12
N ALA A 132 -6.20 -0.97 11.62
CA ALA A 132 -5.00 -1.35 10.90
C ALA A 132 -4.64 -2.80 11.24
N ILE A 133 -3.63 -3.31 10.58
CA ILE A 133 -3.07 -4.63 10.88
C ILE A 133 -1.58 -4.47 11.17
N ILE A 134 -1.10 -5.17 12.18
CA ILE A 134 0.34 -5.40 12.39
C ILE A 134 0.69 -6.63 11.58
N ILE A 135 1.57 -6.48 10.60
CA ILE A 135 2.10 -7.60 9.82
C ILE A 135 3.51 -7.88 10.34
N ASP A 136 3.77 -9.12 10.76
CA ASP A 136 5.11 -9.62 11.04
C ASP A 136 5.61 -10.41 9.83
N PHE A 137 6.60 -9.90 9.12
CA PHE A 137 7.11 -10.55 7.91
C PHE A 137 8.08 -11.70 8.20
N SER A 138 8.42 -11.96 9.47
CA SER A 138 9.25 -13.11 9.85
C SER A 138 8.48 -14.43 9.83
N ASP A 139 7.17 -14.38 10.10
CA ASP A 139 6.27 -15.54 10.11
C ASP A 139 4.94 -15.33 9.34
N LEU A 140 4.76 -14.14 8.76
CA LEU A 140 3.54 -13.69 8.05
C LEU A 140 2.28 -13.64 8.93
N SER A 141 2.44 -13.52 10.25
CA SER A 141 1.32 -13.32 11.15
C SER A 141 0.70 -11.92 10.98
N VAL A 142 -0.63 -11.87 11.12
CA VAL A 142 -1.42 -10.66 10.96
C VAL A 142 -2.26 -10.45 12.22
N THR A 143 -2.00 -9.36 12.94
CA THR A 143 -2.72 -9.02 14.17
C THR A 143 -3.52 -7.74 13.99
N PRO A 144 -4.84 -7.73 14.21
CA PRO A 144 -5.63 -6.51 14.10
C PRO A 144 -5.26 -5.49 15.18
N PHE A 145 -5.17 -4.22 14.80
CA PHE A 145 -4.95 -3.10 15.70
C PHE A 145 -6.06 -2.07 15.48
N ARG A 146 -6.87 -1.81 16.50
CA ARG A 146 -7.93 -0.81 16.43
C ARG A 146 -7.31 0.59 16.44
N ILE A 147 -7.51 1.34 15.37
CA ILE A 147 -6.98 2.69 15.26
C ILE A 147 -7.70 3.60 16.27
N PRO A 148 -6.96 4.33 17.13
CA PRO A 148 -7.55 5.33 18.02
C PRO A 148 -8.35 6.39 17.24
N GLU A 149 -9.49 6.84 17.77
CA GLU A 149 -10.36 7.78 17.05
C GLU A 149 -9.68 9.14 16.79
N GLU A 150 -8.68 9.48 17.59
CA GLU A 150 -7.87 10.70 17.49
C GLU A 150 -6.87 10.65 16.33
N TRP A 151 -6.55 9.46 15.81
CA TRP A 151 -5.64 9.33 14.68
C TRP A 151 -6.37 9.70 13.38
N LYS A 152 -6.10 10.90 12.87
CA LYS A 152 -6.64 11.39 11.59
C LYS A 152 -5.54 11.45 10.55
N PHE A 153 -5.74 10.77 9.42
CA PHE A 153 -4.75 10.68 8.37
C PHE A 153 -5.16 11.45 7.12
N LYS A 154 -4.18 12.14 6.53
CA LYS A 154 -4.26 12.74 5.21
C LYS A 154 -3.16 12.18 4.32
N ILE A 155 -3.48 12.03 3.04
CA ILE A 155 -2.51 11.72 2.00
C ILE A 155 -2.34 12.94 1.09
N ILE A 156 -1.10 13.31 0.83
CA ILE A 156 -0.74 14.42 -0.05
C ILE A 156 0.07 13.84 -1.22
N ASP A 157 -0.35 14.14 -2.45
CA ASP A 157 0.42 13.79 -3.64
C ASP A 157 1.62 14.74 -3.77
N THR A 158 2.82 14.17 -3.86
CA THR A 158 4.05 14.95 -4.08
C THR A 158 4.08 15.60 -5.46
N GLY A 159 3.30 15.10 -6.43
CA GLY A 159 3.39 15.47 -7.84
C GLY A 159 4.61 14.85 -8.55
N VAL A 160 5.57 14.30 -7.79
CA VAL A 160 6.76 13.64 -8.30
C VAL A 160 6.41 12.20 -8.67
N ARG A 161 6.62 11.84 -9.94
CA ARG A 161 6.37 10.49 -10.45
C ARG A 161 7.68 9.72 -10.54
N ARG A 162 7.66 8.50 -10.00
CA ARG A 162 8.81 7.60 -9.96
C ARG A 162 9.19 7.12 -11.37
N HIS A 163 10.48 7.15 -11.68
CA HIS A 163 11.05 6.31 -12.74
C HIS A 163 11.69 5.07 -12.12
N LEU A 164 11.22 3.88 -12.49
CA LEU A 164 11.62 2.58 -11.89
C LEU A 164 13.15 2.33 -11.87
N LYS A 165 13.89 2.94 -12.81
CA LYS A 165 15.35 2.82 -12.91
C LYS A 165 16.11 3.49 -11.76
N ASP A 166 15.55 4.54 -11.17
CA ASP A 166 16.22 5.31 -10.13
C ASP A 166 16.15 4.59 -8.77
N THR A 167 15.10 3.79 -8.56
CA THR A 167 14.86 3.04 -7.31
C THR A 167 15.86 1.90 -7.11
N SER A 168 16.18 1.15 -8.17
CA SER A 168 17.12 0.02 -8.08
C SER A 168 18.56 0.47 -7.80
N TYR A 169 18.97 1.63 -8.32
CA TYR A 169 20.34 2.12 -8.20
C TYR A 169 20.64 2.68 -6.80
N GLY A 170 19.66 3.34 -6.16
CA GLY A 170 19.82 3.86 -4.79
C GLY A 170 19.89 2.75 -3.75
N LEU A 171 19.06 1.71 -3.88
CA LEU A 171 18.93 0.64 -2.89
C LEU A 171 20.11 -0.35 -2.91
N SER A 172 20.74 -0.60 -4.05
CA SER A 172 21.83 -1.58 -4.18
C SER A 172 23.11 -1.20 -3.46
N ASN A 173 23.30 0.09 -3.14
CA ASN A 173 24.52 0.61 -2.52
C ASN A 173 24.42 0.74 -0.99
N VAL A 174 23.26 0.45 -0.41
CA VAL A 174 23.05 0.55 1.05
C VAL A 174 23.62 -0.69 1.73
N ALA A 175 24.54 -0.49 2.66
CA ALA A 175 25.19 -1.58 3.40
C ALA A 175 24.18 -2.36 4.26
N GLU A 176 24.42 -3.67 4.43
CA GLU A 176 23.49 -4.58 5.10
C GLU A 176 23.29 -4.25 6.59
N ASP A 177 24.29 -3.67 7.25
CA ASP A 177 24.18 -3.17 8.63
C ASP A 177 23.25 -1.95 8.74
N VAL A 178 23.26 -1.07 7.73
CA VAL A 178 22.32 0.07 7.63
C VAL A 178 20.89 -0.46 7.46
N TRP A 179 20.69 -1.47 6.62
CA TRP A 179 19.40 -2.13 6.47
C TRP A 179 18.89 -2.77 7.76
N LYS A 180 19.73 -3.56 8.43
CA LYS A 180 19.37 -4.18 9.72
C LYS A 180 18.96 -3.14 10.75
N LYS A 181 19.69 -2.02 10.83
CA LYS A 181 19.37 -0.93 11.73
C LYS A 181 18.05 -0.24 11.36
N HIS A 182 17.83 0.03 10.08
CA HIS A 182 16.56 0.59 9.60
C HIS A 182 15.37 -0.32 9.97
N VAL A 183 15.44 -1.61 9.62
CA VAL A 183 14.37 -2.58 9.88
C VAL A 183 14.10 -2.75 11.37
N ALA A 184 15.15 -2.82 12.19
CA ALA A 184 15.01 -2.93 13.64
C ALA A 184 14.30 -1.71 14.26
N GLU A 185 14.66 -0.50 13.83
CA GLU A 185 14.06 0.72 14.34
C GLU A 185 12.64 0.96 13.80
N GLU A 186 12.37 0.66 12.54
CA GLU A 186 11.01 0.71 12.00
C GLU A 186 10.10 -0.28 12.70
N SER A 187 10.57 -1.51 12.91
CA SER A 187 9.82 -2.52 13.66
C SER A 187 9.59 -2.10 15.12
N LYS A 188 10.56 -1.41 15.73
CA LYS A 188 10.39 -0.81 17.05
C LYS A 188 9.29 0.27 17.04
N ARG A 189 9.30 1.19 16.05
CA ARG A 189 8.26 2.22 15.91
C ARG A 189 6.86 1.62 15.76
N VAL A 190 6.71 0.52 15.00
CA VAL A 190 5.43 -0.21 14.88
C VAL A 190 4.97 -0.76 16.23
N ARG A 191 5.88 -1.37 17.02
CA ARG A 191 5.55 -1.88 18.36
C ARG A 191 5.17 -0.77 19.33
N GLU A 192 5.85 0.37 19.27
CA GLU A 192 5.55 1.51 20.16
C GLU A 192 4.23 2.19 19.80
N ALA A 193 3.87 2.23 18.51
CA ALA A 193 2.68 2.90 18.00
C ALA A 193 1.37 2.40 18.64
N ILE A 194 1.32 1.14 19.09
CA ILE A 194 0.10 0.54 19.69
C ILE A 194 -0.36 1.25 20.98
N SER A 195 0.55 1.98 21.63
CA SER A 195 0.32 2.66 22.91
C SER A 195 0.50 4.18 22.80
N CYS A 196 0.66 4.71 21.58
CA CYS A 196 0.98 6.11 21.37
C CYS A 196 -0.27 6.99 21.20
N ASP A 197 -0.20 8.19 21.78
CA ASP A 197 -1.09 9.30 21.42
C ASP A 197 -0.76 9.83 19.99
N PRO A 198 -1.63 10.67 19.38
CA PRO A 198 -1.40 11.21 18.04
C PRO A 198 -0.09 12.01 17.90
N TYR A 199 0.35 12.72 18.95
CA TYR A 199 1.58 13.52 18.92
C TYR A 199 2.83 12.61 18.92
N GLN A 200 2.79 11.54 19.71
CA GLN A 200 3.84 10.52 19.74
C GLN A 200 3.91 9.78 18.39
N LEU A 201 2.77 9.42 17.79
CA LEU A 201 2.75 8.84 16.46
C LEU A 201 3.33 9.81 15.41
N GLY A 202 2.98 11.10 15.49
CA GLY A 202 3.56 12.14 14.63
C GLY A 202 5.09 12.19 14.69
N LYS A 203 5.66 12.11 15.89
CA LYS A 203 7.13 12.00 16.07
C LYS A 203 7.69 10.74 15.41
N SER A 204 7.02 9.59 15.57
CA SER A 204 7.44 8.33 14.93
C SER A 204 7.40 8.41 13.40
N LEU A 205 6.40 9.07 12.82
CA LEU A 205 6.34 9.30 11.37
C LEU A 205 7.52 10.15 10.89
N ASN A 206 7.83 11.25 11.58
CA ASN A 206 8.96 12.10 11.23
C ASN A 206 10.31 11.35 11.31
N GLN A 207 10.50 10.53 12.35
CA GLN A 207 11.70 9.70 12.49
C GLN A 207 11.79 8.62 11.40
N SER A 208 10.65 8.02 11.03
CA SER A 208 10.57 7.06 9.94
C SER A 208 10.97 7.73 8.62
N HIS A 209 10.46 8.92 8.32
CA HIS A 209 10.89 9.69 7.14
C HIS A 209 12.39 10.01 7.16
N PHE A 210 12.93 10.46 8.29
CA PHE A 210 14.37 10.70 8.42
C PHE A 210 15.18 9.43 8.11
N SER A 211 14.71 8.26 8.54
CA SER A 211 15.38 7.01 8.20
C SER A 211 15.32 6.72 6.70
N LEU A 212 14.19 6.98 6.04
CA LEU A 212 14.05 6.79 4.60
C LEU A 212 14.95 7.72 3.79
N SER A 213 14.97 9.01 4.14
CA SER A 213 15.77 10.02 3.46
C SER A 213 17.26 9.85 3.75
N CYS A 214 17.66 9.90 5.03
CA CYS A 214 19.06 10.09 5.41
C CYS A 214 19.83 8.78 5.61
N ARG A 215 19.17 7.63 5.85
CA ARG A 215 19.89 6.37 6.08
C ARG A 215 19.91 5.46 4.87
N ILE A 216 18.72 5.15 4.33
CA ILE A 216 18.61 4.23 3.19
C ILE A 216 18.50 4.96 1.85
N GLY A 217 18.41 6.31 1.86
CA GLY A 217 18.52 7.11 0.64
C GLY A 217 17.41 6.89 -0.37
N VAL A 218 16.18 6.60 0.09
CA VAL A 218 15.02 6.33 -0.79
C VAL A 218 14.13 7.55 -1.06
N SER A 219 14.59 8.72 -0.64
CA SER A 219 13.95 10.01 -0.90
C SER A 219 14.86 10.88 -1.77
N THR A 220 14.35 12.05 -2.18
CA THR A 220 15.11 13.06 -2.92
C THR A 220 15.03 14.39 -2.18
N PRO A 221 15.98 15.33 -2.40
CA PRO A 221 15.92 16.65 -1.77
C PRO A 221 14.60 17.40 -2.05
N GLU A 222 14.02 17.21 -3.23
CA GLU A 222 12.72 17.78 -3.59
C GLU A 222 11.59 17.21 -2.73
N ILE A 223 11.55 15.89 -2.55
CA ILE A 223 10.55 15.21 -1.71
C ILE A 223 10.74 15.58 -0.24
N ASP A 224 11.98 15.64 0.23
CA ASP A 224 12.29 15.99 1.62
C ASP A 224 11.82 17.41 1.95
N GLN A 225 12.01 18.36 1.02
CA GLN A 225 11.46 19.72 1.17
C GLN A 225 9.93 19.73 1.19
N LEU A 226 9.27 18.88 0.40
CA LEU A 226 7.80 18.75 0.43
C LEU A 226 7.33 18.17 1.76
N VAL A 227 8.00 17.13 2.28
CA VAL A 227 7.67 16.53 3.57
C VAL A 227 7.92 17.53 4.70
N GLU A 228 9.02 18.28 4.69
CA GLU A 228 9.29 19.33 5.69
C GLU A 228 8.22 20.42 5.68
N LYS A 229 7.77 20.87 4.48
CA LYS A 229 6.64 21.81 4.36
C LYS A 229 5.36 21.26 4.97
N VAL A 230 5.07 19.98 4.76
CA VAL A 230 3.90 19.33 5.37
C VAL A 230 4.07 19.23 6.89
N GLN A 231 5.24 18.80 7.38
CA GLN A 231 5.53 18.70 8.82
C GLN A 231 5.43 20.04 9.56
N THR A 232 5.78 21.15 8.89
CA THR A 232 5.72 22.50 9.46
C THR A 232 4.35 23.17 9.30
N THR A 233 3.42 22.55 8.58
CA THR A 233 2.06 23.06 8.40
C THR A 233 1.31 22.99 9.73
N LYS A 234 0.70 24.11 10.14
CA LYS A 234 -0.10 24.19 11.37
C LYS A 234 -1.16 23.09 11.37
N GLY A 235 -1.17 22.29 12.43
CA GLY A 235 -2.12 21.19 12.59
C GLY A 235 -1.65 19.83 12.11
N VAL A 236 -0.48 19.74 11.48
CA VAL A 236 0.18 18.46 11.18
C VAL A 236 1.02 18.06 12.38
N LEU A 237 0.79 16.86 12.92
CA LEU A 237 1.56 16.33 14.06
C LEU A 237 2.82 15.59 13.60
N GLY A 238 2.77 15.05 12.38
CA GLY A 238 3.91 14.45 11.70
C GLY A 238 3.56 13.97 10.31
N ALA A 239 4.58 13.79 9.46
CA ALA A 239 4.40 13.34 8.10
C ALA A 239 5.61 12.59 7.57
N ARG A 240 5.38 11.65 6.66
CA ARG A 240 6.42 10.89 5.96
C ARG A 240 6.03 10.53 4.54
N LEU A 241 7.04 10.39 3.67
CA LEU A 241 6.90 9.72 2.37
C LEU A 241 6.30 8.32 2.55
N MET A 242 5.39 7.84 1.72
CA MET A 242 4.76 6.52 1.80
C MET A 242 4.89 5.77 0.49
N GLY A 243 5.18 4.47 0.55
CA GLY A 243 5.41 3.60 -0.61
C GLY A 243 6.89 3.46 -0.98
N GLY A 244 7.14 2.92 -2.18
CA GLY A 244 8.46 2.50 -2.65
C GLY A 244 9.49 3.60 -2.99
N GLY A 245 9.39 4.78 -2.39
CA GLY A 245 10.39 5.85 -2.48
C GLY A 245 10.43 6.59 -3.82
N PHE A 246 11.27 7.65 -3.86
CA PHE A 246 11.57 8.45 -5.07
C PHE A 246 10.34 9.08 -5.77
N GLY A 247 9.27 9.30 -5.01
CA GLY A 247 8.04 9.96 -5.46
C GLY A 247 6.84 9.42 -4.72
N GLY A 248 5.64 9.76 -5.17
CA GLY A 248 4.39 9.20 -4.64
C GLY A 248 3.76 10.08 -3.58
N MET A 249 3.42 9.52 -2.43
CA MET A 249 2.56 10.19 -1.45
C MET A 249 3.29 10.53 -0.17
N ILE A 250 2.79 11.54 0.52
CA ILE A 250 3.09 11.84 1.90
C ILE A 250 1.89 11.41 2.74
N LEU A 251 2.12 10.55 3.72
CA LEU A 251 1.15 10.28 4.78
C LEU A 251 1.40 11.27 5.91
N ALA A 252 0.36 12.00 6.30
CA ALA A 252 0.38 12.92 7.43
C ALA A 252 -0.66 12.53 8.47
N ILE A 253 -0.30 12.64 9.75
CA ILE A 253 -1.26 12.64 10.85
C ILE A 253 -1.54 14.09 11.26
N VAL A 254 -2.82 14.41 11.47
CA VAL A 254 -3.30 15.78 11.70
C VAL A 254 -4.17 15.87 12.94
N GLU A 255 -4.26 17.07 13.52
CA GLU A 255 -5.25 17.37 14.56
C GLU A 255 -6.67 17.36 13.98
N ASN A 256 -7.66 17.22 14.86
CA ASN A 256 -9.06 17.22 14.46
C ASN A 256 -9.49 18.54 13.80
N ASN A 257 -10.29 18.43 12.73
CA ASN A 257 -10.95 19.55 12.04
C ASN A 257 -10.01 20.61 11.42
N ILE A 258 -8.83 20.21 10.95
CA ILE A 258 -7.92 21.14 10.26
C ILE A 258 -7.96 20.96 8.74
N GLU A 259 -8.06 22.09 8.04
CA GLU A 259 -7.91 22.19 6.59
C GLU A 259 -6.43 22.16 6.21
N VAL A 260 -5.83 20.96 6.28
CA VAL A 260 -4.52 20.68 5.66
C VAL A 260 -4.74 20.20 4.22
N PRO A 261 -3.90 20.57 3.25
CA PRO A 261 -3.94 19.99 1.90
C PRO A 261 -3.96 18.46 1.91
N GLY A 262 -4.61 17.86 0.90
CA GLY A 262 -4.66 16.41 0.71
C GLY A 262 -5.98 15.76 1.13
N THR A 263 -6.09 14.49 0.76
CA THR A 263 -7.31 13.69 0.91
C THR A 263 -7.31 12.98 2.25
N THR A 264 -8.42 13.05 2.97
CA THR A 264 -8.61 12.25 4.19
C THR A 264 -8.71 10.78 3.83
N ILE A 265 -7.97 9.92 4.51
CA ILE A 265 -8.11 8.47 4.39
C ILE A 265 -8.58 7.86 5.70
N VAL A 266 -9.45 6.87 5.59
CA VAL A 266 -10.01 6.14 6.72
C VAL A 266 -9.86 4.63 6.51
N PRO A 267 -9.68 3.85 7.58
CA PRO A 267 -9.69 2.40 7.50
C PRO A 267 -11.04 1.89 7.01
N SER A 268 -11.01 0.90 6.13
CA SER A 268 -12.19 0.29 5.54
C SER A 268 -12.07 -1.24 5.46
N GLU A 269 -13.17 -1.89 5.10
CA GLU A 269 -13.22 -3.34 4.87
C GLU A 269 -12.21 -3.81 3.81
N SER A 270 -11.82 -5.08 3.90
CA SER A 270 -10.94 -5.74 2.94
C SER A 270 -11.55 -5.88 1.53
N ALA A 271 -10.79 -6.51 0.65
CA ALA A 271 -11.25 -6.92 -0.67
C ALA A 271 -12.43 -7.90 -0.59
N ILE A 272 -13.41 -7.71 -1.46
CA ILE A 272 -14.62 -8.53 -1.53
C ILE A 272 -14.71 -9.14 -2.93
N LEU A 273 -15.05 -10.43 -2.99
CA LEU A 273 -15.41 -11.12 -4.24
C LEU A 273 -16.90 -11.47 -4.21
N GLN A 274 -17.63 -11.06 -5.25
CA GLN A 274 -18.99 -11.50 -5.54
C GLN A 274 -18.95 -12.46 -6.74
N GLU A 275 -19.55 -13.63 -6.59
CA GLU A 275 -19.59 -14.66 -7.63
C GLU A 275 -21.05 -14.97 -7.99
N PHE A 276 -21.32 -15.00 -9.29
CA PHE A 276 -22.62 -15.27 -9.89
C PHE A 276 -22.46 -16.44 -10.85
N VAL A 277 -23.20 -17.52 -10.59
CA VAL A 277 -23.19 -18.75 -11.41
C VAL A 277 -24.06 -18.56 -12.65
#